data_AF-A0A523ZRK4-F1
#
_entry.id   AF-A0A523ZRK4-F1
#
_cell.length_a   1.000
_cell.length_b   1.000
_cell.length_c   1.000
_cell.angle_alpha   90.00
_cell.angle_beta   90.00
_cell.angle_gamma   90.00
#
_symmetry.space_group_name_H-M   'P 1'
#
loop_
_entity.id
_entity.type
_entity.pdbx_description
1 polymer ?
#
loop_
_entity_poly.entity_id
_entity_poly.type
_entity_poly.pdbx_seq_one_letter_code
_entity_poly.pdbx_strand_id
1 'polypeptide(L)' 'GQMITKRMLNEMLDEYYALRGWNENGIPTQEKLKELDLAS' A
#
# COMPACT_ATOMS: atom_id res chain seq x y z
N GLY A 1 12.34 -15.22 16.49
CA GLY A 1 11.58 -14.40 15.52
C GLY A 1 10.17 -14.93 15.45
N GLN A 2 9.19 -14.07 15.12
CA GLN A 2 7.82 -14.51 14.88
C GLN A 2 7.69 -15.04 13.44
N MET A 3 7.08 -16.21 13.29
CA MET A 3 6.76 -16.79 11.99
C MET A 3 5.43 -16.20 11.51
N ILE A 4 5.48 -15.38 10.46
CA ILE A 4 4.28 -14.88 9.78
C ILE A 4 3.97 -15.77 8.59
N THR A 5 2.68 -16.03 8.36
CA THR A 5 2.25 -16.74 7.16
C THR A 5 2.15 -15.78 5.98
N LYS A 6 2.27 -16.29 4.75
CA LYS A 6 2.06 -15.49 3.54
C LYS A 6 0.69 -14.81 3.52
N ARG A 7 -0.35 -15.51 4.01
CA ARG A 7 -1.71 -14.93 4.11
C ARG A 7 -1.76 -13.73 5.04
N MET A 8 -1.20 -13.86 6.24
CA MET A 8 -1.15 -12.75 7.21
C MET A 8 -0.36 -11.57 6.65
N LEU A 9 0.76 -11.83 5.97
CA LEU A 9 1.53 -10.77 5.32
C LEU A 9 0.70 -10.05 4.25
N ASN A 10 -0.02 -10.80 3.41
CA ASN A 10 -0.87 -10.20 2.37
C ASN A 10 -1.98 -9.34 2.99
N GLU A 11 -2.66 -9.82 4.03
CA GLU A 11 -3.69 -9.06 4.76
C GLU A 11 -3.13 -7.74 5.30
N MET A 12 -1.93 -7.78 5.89
CA MET A 12 -1.26 -6.57 6.39
C MET A 12 -0.83 -5.62 5.27
N LEU A 13 -0.45 -6.13 4.11
CA LEU A 13 -0.08 -5.31 2.95
C LEU A 13 -1.30 -4.62 2.35
N ASP A 14 -2.43 -5.31 2.27
CA ASP A 14 -3.69 -4.74 1.78
C ASP A 14 -4.13 -3.55 2.65
N GLU A 15 -4.12 -3.73 3.98
CA GLU A 15 -4.40 -2.65 4.94
C GLU A 15 -3.40 -1.49 4.80
N TYR A 16 -2.11 -1.79 4.67
CA TYR A 16 -1.07 -0.79 4.52
C TYR A 16 -1.22 0.01 3.22
N TYR A 17 -1.48 -0.65 2.10
CA TYR A 17 -1.69 0.02 0.81
C TYR A 17 -2.92 0.91 0.84
N ALA A 18 -4.04 0.44 1.40
CA ALA A 18 -5.24 1.24 1.55
C ALA A 18 -5.01 2.50 2.39
N LEU A 19 -4.34 2.38 3.54
CA LEU A 19 -4.00 3.51 4.41
C LEU A 19 -3.06 4.52 3.74
N ARG A 20 -2.19 4.05 2.85
CA ARG A 20 -1.24 4.91 2.12
C ARG A 20 -1.82 5.55 0.87
N GLY A 21 -3.04 5.21 0.49
CA GLY A 21 -3.64 5.63 -0.77
C GLY A 21 -2.96 4.97 -1.97
N TRP A 22 -2.57 3.71 -1.82
CA TRP A 22 -1.98 2.87 -2.86
C TRP A 22 -3.01 1.83 -3.33
N ASN A 23 -2.86 1.34 -4.54
CA ASN A 23 -3.67 0.24 -5.04
C ASN A 23 -3.14 -1.13 -4.58
N GLU A 24 -3.88 -2.19 -4.89
CA GLU A 24 -3.54 -3.59 -4.56
C GLU A 24 -2.17 -4.07 -5.10
N ASN A 25 -1.62 -3.37 -6.10
CA ASN A 25 -0.30 -3.65 -6.67
C ASN A 25 0.83 -2.89 -5.96
N GLY A 26 0.52 -2.14 -4.90
CA GLY A 26 1.48 -1.32 -4.15
C GLY A 26 1.89 -0.04 -4.89
N ILE A 27 1.04 0.47 -5.79
CA ILE A 27 1.32 1.69 -6.56
C ILE A 27 0.49 2.84 -5.98
N PRO A 28 1.09 3.99 -5.63
CA PRO A 28 0.34 5.18 -5.22
C PRO A 28 -0.72 5.56 -6.26
N THR A 29 -1.92 5.89 -5.81
CA THR A 29 -2.96 6.40 -6.71
C THR A 29 -2.57 7.76 -7.27
N GLN A 30 -3.21 8.16 -8.38
CA GLN A 30 -3.03 9.49 -8.95
C GLN A 30 -3.39 10.61 -7.96
N GLU A 31 -4.40 10.37 -7.11
CA GLU A 31 -4.74 11.28 -6.01
C GLU A 31 -3.57 11.43 -5.02
N LYS A 32 -2.97 10.31 -4.60
CA LYS A 32 -1.82 10.35 -3.69
C LYS A 32 -0.60 11.02 -4.30
N LEU A 33 -0.33 10.79 -5.59
CA LEU A 33 0.77 11.46 -6.29
C LEU A 33 0.57 12.98 -6.36
N LYS A 34 -0.66 13.44 -6.59
CA LYS A 34 -1.00 14.87 -6.58
C LYS A 34 -0.87 15.48 -5.18
N GLU A 35 -1.34 14.79 -4.14
CA GLU A 35 -1.20 15.22 -2.75
C GLU A 35 0.27 15.42 -2.35
N LEU A 36 1.17 14.59 -2.89
CA LEU A 36 2.60 14.62 -2.60
C LEU A 36 3.42 15.50 -3.56
N ASP A 37 2.78 16.20 -4.51
CA ASP A 37 3.45 16.99 -5.56
C ASP A 37 4.44 16.17 -6.41
N LEU A 38 4.08 14.91 -6.68
CA LEU A 38 4.86 13.95 -7.48
C LEU A 38 4.17 13.62 -8.82
N ALA A 39 3.03 14.24 -9.10
CA ALA A 39 2.31 14.07 -10.36
C ALA A 39 2.93 15.01 -11.42
N SER A 40 3.90 14.49 -12.17
CA SER A 40 4.56 15.19 -13.30
C SER A 40 3.67 15.33 -14.53
#